data_AF-A0A4D4JEY6-F1
#
_entry.id   AF-A0A4D4JEY6-F1
#
_cell.length_a   1.000
_cell.length_b   1.000
_cell.length_c   1.000
_cell.angle_alpha   90.00
_cell.angle_beta   90.00
_cell.angle_gamma   90.00
#
_symmetry.space_group_name_H-M   'P 1'
#
loop_
_entity.id
_entity.type
_entity.pdbx_description
1 polymer ?
#
loop_
_entity_poly.entity_id
_entity_poly.type
_entity_poly.pdbx_seq_one_letter_code
_entity_poly.pdbx_strand_id
1 'polypeptide(L)'
;MVQTTPPDFGQRLAEFGSARFRELRPGQRLVLETYAEHHVDTADLAIEMPTGEGKTLLALLIADYALDRGWSVAYLTGTRQLAERVEDEADALGLDVVRFAARDYGGAKLDDYHQANAVGVMNYWVYFNSSPVPKPADLVIFDDAHLAEQPLSGLQTLRIPDKQGAARELYQTICELVVAHTDAYPGLRAMLDGTARLGTPPELLSFSDWAAIAGPARDAIEASPFSTEDEIKYVWPTVRDHLGQ
;
A
#
# COMPACT_ATOMS: atom_id res chain seq x y z
N MET A 1 11.06 -30.65 16.83
CA MET A 1 10.34 -29.38 17.01
C MET A 1 11.03 -28.68 18.16
N VAL A 2 11.80 -27.64 17.89
CA VAL A 2 12.36 -26.81 18.96
C VAL A 2 11.16 -26.03 19.50
N GLN A 3 10.75 -26.31 20.75
CA GLN A 3 9.81 -25.44 21.44
C GLN A 3 10.55 -24.13 21.70
N THR A 4 10.36 -23.17 20.81
CA THR A 4 10.73 -21.78 21.06
C THR A 4 9.77 -21.26 22.12
N THR A 5 10.31 -20.88 23.27
CA THR A 5 9.55 -20.16 24.30
C THR A 5 8.91 -18.93 23.66
N PRO A 6 7.61 -18.67 23.91
CA PRO A 6 6.96 -17.44 23.44
C PRO A 6 7.76 -16.19 23.83
N PRO A 7 7.83 -15.16 22.96
CA PRO A 7 8.53 -13.92 23.30
C PRO A 7 7.86 -13.21 24.48
N ASP A 8 8.65 -12.75 25.44
CA ASP A 8 8.19 -11.87 26.52
C ASP A 8 8.39 -10.41 26.11
N PHE A 9 7.30 -9.76 25.68
CA PHE A 9 7.34 -8.36 25.26
C PHE A 9 7.47 -7.37 26.41
N GLY A 10 7.11 -7.75 27.63
CA GLY A 10 7.32 -6.92 28.81
C GLY A 10 8.79 -6.83 29.15
N GLN A 11 9.50 -7.97 29.11
CA GLN A 11 10.94 -8.02 29.25
C GLN A 11 11.65 -7.28 28.11
N ARG A 12 11.25 -7.52 26.86
CA ARG A 12 11.81 -6.83 25.68
C ARG A 12 11.71 -5.31 25.80
N LEU A 13 10.53 -4.79 26.21
CA LEU A 13 10.37 -3.35 26.46
C LEU A 13 11.33 -2.84 27.55
N ALA A 14 11.55 -3.61 28.61
CA ALA A 14 12.47 -3.23 29.68
C ALA A 14 13.94 -3.21 29.21
N GLU A 15 14.33 -4.12 28.31
CA GLU A 15 15.69 -4.22 27.75
C GLU A 15 16.08 -2.99 26.91
N PHE A 16 15.11 -2.35 26.24
CA PHE A 16 15.32 -1.07 25.57
C PHE A 16 15.72 0.07 26.54
N GLY A 17 15.32 -0.02 27.80
CA GLY A 17 15.61 1.02 28.80
C GLY A 17 15.02 2.40 28.45
N SER A 18 13.94 2.44 27.66
CA SER A 18 13.32 3.70 27.20
C SER A 18 12.86 4.58 28.37
N ALA A 19 13.26 5.86 28.35
CA ALA A 19 12.79 6.84 29.33
C ALA A 19 11.29 7.16 29.17
N ARG A 20 10.76 7.02 27.94
CA ARG A 20 9.38 7.33 27.55
C ARG A 20 8.46 6.13 27.75
N PHE A 21 8.88 4.94 27.33
CA PHE A 21 8.09 3.72 27.40
C PHE A 21 8.64 2.79 28.48
N ARG A 22 8.09 2.92 29.69
CA ARG A 22 8.61 2.19 30.87
C ARG A 22 7.86 0.90 31.17
N GLU A 23 6.61 0.83 30.76
CA GLU A 23 5.75 -0.34 31.00
C GLU A 23 4.67 -0.44 29.92
N LEU A 24 4.22 -1.66 29.67
CA LEU A 24 3.05 -1.92 28.83
C LEU A 24 1.78 -1.60 29.61
N ARG A 25 0.87 -0.86 28.98
CA ARG A 25 -0.49 -0.67 29.48
C ARG A 25 -1.24 -2.01 29.50
N PRO A 26 -2.27 -2.19 30.34
CA PRO A 26 -3.00 -3.47 30.43
C PRO A 26 -3.51 -4.00 29.09
N GLY A 27 -4.06 -3.13 28.23
CA GLY A 27 -4.54 -3.53 26.89
C GLY A 27 -3.40 -3.98 25.96
N GLN A 28 -2.28 -3.24 25.96
CA GLN A 28 -1.10 -3.61 25.16
C GLN A 28 -0.52 -4.96 25.63
N ARG A 29 -0.42 -5.16 26.94
CA ARG A 29 0.07 -6.41 27.52
C ARG A 29 -0.79 -7.60 27.09
N LEU A 30 -2.12 -7.48 27.25
CA LEU A 30 -3.04 -8.55 26.87
C LEU A 30 -2.91 -8.94 25.39
N VAL A 31 -2.82 -7.95 24.51
CA VAL A 31 -2.68 -8.19 23.06
C VAL A 31 -1.33 -8.85 22.74
N LEU A 32 -0.24 -8.37 23.34
CA LEU A 32 1.11 -8.92 23.11
C LEU A 32 1.27 -10.33 23.69
N GLU A 33 0.69 -10.62 24.85
CA GLU A 33 0.64 -11.97 25.42
C GLU A 33 -0.15 -12.92 24.52
N THR A 34 -1.33 -12.49 24.05
CA THR A 34 -2.14 -13.28 23.10
C THR A 34 -1.39 -13.51 21.78
N TYR A 35 -0.70 -12.48 21.27
CA TYR A 35 0.14 -12.60 20.08
C TYR A 35 1.27 -13.61 20.28
N ALA A 36 2.01 -13.50 21.39
CA ALA A 36 3.13 -14.37 21.73
C ALA A 36 2.71 -15.85 21.85
N GLU A 37 1.56 -16.11 22.49
CA GLU A 37 1.10 -17.47 22.77
C GLU A 37 0.47 -18.17 21.57
N HIS A 38 -0.17 -17.41 20.67
CA HIS A 38 -1.07 -18.01 19.67
C HIS A 38 -0.80 -17.56 18.23
N HIS A 39 -0.10 -16.44 18.01
CA HIS A 39 -0.07 -15.79 16.70
C HIS A 39 1.31 -15.44 16.14
N VAL A 40 2.39 -15.82 16.81
CA VAL A 40 3.78 -15.60 16.32
C VAL A 40 4.01 -16.13 14.89
N ASP A 41 3.34 -17.22 14.52
CA ASP A 41 3.42 -17.84 13.19
C ASP A 41 2.11 -17.74 12.39
N THR A 42 1.17 -16.89 12.83
CA THR A 42 -0.03 -16.59 12.03
C THR A 42 0.36 -15.65 10.89
N ALA A 43 0.12 -16.07 9.64
CA ALA A 43 0.54 -15.33 8.45
C ALA A 43 -0.15 -13.97 8.31
N ASP A 44 -1.48 -13.94 8.43
CA ASP A 44 -2.28 -12.72 8.33
C ASP A 44 -3.03 -12.49 9.64
N LEU A 45 -2.68 -11.43 10.37
CA LEU A 45 -3.25 -11.11 11.68
C LEU A 45 -3.78 -9.67 11.71
N ALA A 46 -5.05 -9.53 12.09
CA ALA A 46 -5.64 -8.24 12.40
C ALA A 46 -5.67 -8.03 13.92
N ILE A 47 -5.12 -6.90 14.37
CA ILE A 47 -5.15 -6.47 15.77
C ILE A 47 -6.02 -5.22 15.87
N GLU A 48 -7.15 -5.32 16.56
CA GLU A 48 -8.02 -4.18 16.83
C GLU A 48 -7.75 -3.63 18.23
N MET A 49 -7.45 -2.33 18.30
CA MET A 49 -7.35 -1.59 19.55
C MET A 49 -8.02 -0.22 19.39
N PRO A 50 -8.57 0.38 20.46
CA PRO A 50 -9.02 1.76 20.45
C PRO A 50 -7.91 2.75 20.12
N THR A 51 -8.27 3.90 19.54
CA THR A 51 -7.30 4.97 19.25
C THR A 51 -6.73 5.54 20.56
N GLY A 52 -5.45 5.91 20.55
CA GLY A 52 -4.77 6.46 21.73
C GLY A 52 -4.28 5.43 22.75
N GLU A 53 -4.52 4.13 22.55
CA GLU A 53 -4.03 3.07 23.44
C GLU A 53 -2.55 2.70 23.21
N GLY A 54 -1.89 3.30 22.21
CA GLY A 54 -0.47 3.10 21.93
C GLY A 54 -0.22 1.90 21.01
N LYS A 55 -0.95 1.82 19.88
CA LYS A 55 -0.75 0.81 18.83
C LYS A 55 0.66 0.82 18.27
N THR A 56 1.24 2.00 18.11
CA THR A 56 2.59 2.19 17.57
C THR A 56 3.63 1.44 18.39
N LEU A 57 3.67 1.63 19.72
CA LEU A 57 4.59 0.90 20.60
C LEU A 57 4.45 -0.62 20.47
N LEU A 58 3.21 -1.12 20.45
CA LEU A 58 2.93 -2.54 20.29
C LEU A 58 3.47 -3.06 18.95
N ALA A 59 3.22 -2.34 17.86
CA ALA A 59 3.69 -2.70 16.54
C ALA A 59 5.23 -2.62 16.41
N LEU A 60 5.88 -1.65 17.04
CA LEU A 60 7.33 -1.53 17.09
C LEU A 60 7.98 -2.70 17.85
N LEU A 61 7.38 -3.15 18.96
CA LEU A 61 7.86 -4.33 19.68
C LEU A 61 7.73 -5.62 18.87
N ILE A 62 6.64 -5.77 18.09
CA ILE A 62 6.48 -6.89 17.16
C ILE A 62 7.52 -6.80 16.03
N ALA A 63 7.76 -5.60 15.50
CA ALA A 63 8.78 -5.37 14.47
C ALA A 63 10.18 -5.74 14.96
N ASP A 64 10.55 -5.28 16.15
CA ASP A 64 11.82 -5.62 16.82
C ASP A 64 12.00 -7.13 16.99
N TYR A 65 10.97 -7.83 17.46
CA TYR A 65 11.01 -9.30 17.55
C TYR A 65 11.18 -9.97 16.18
N ALA A 66 10.62 -9.40 15.11
CA ALA A 66 10.82 -9.91 13.76
C ALA A 66 12.26 -9.68 13.25
N LEU A 67 12.89 -8.55 13.59
CA LEU A 67 14.32 -8.32 13.28
C LEU A 67 15.21 -9.38 13.93
N ASP A 68 14.94 -9.76 15.18
CA ASP A 68 15.66 -10.85 15.88
C ASP A 68 15.50 -12.22 15.19
N ARG A 69 14.40 -12.42 14.44
CA ARG A 69 14.19 -13.61 13.61
C ARG A 69 14.89 -13.52 12.25
N GLY A 70 15.57 -12.41 11.96
CA GLY A 70 16.18 -12.10 10.67
C GLY A 70 15.17 -11.73 9.60
N TRP A 71 13.97 -11.26 9.98
CA TRP A 71 12.92 -10.87 9.04
C TRP A 71 13.00 -9.38 8.77
N SER A 72 13.02 -8.99 7.50
CA SER A 72 12.88 -7.60 7.11
C SER A 72 11.45 -7.10 7.43
N VAL A 73 11.34 -5.88 7.95
CA VAL A 73 10.05 -5.33 8.42
C VAL A 73 9.73 -4.01 7.74
N ALA A 74 8.58 -3.94 7.06
CA ALA A 74 8.03 -2.69 6.54
C ALA A 74 6.86 -2.22 7.41
N TYR A 75 7.02 -1.08 8.08
CA TYR A 75 5.95 -0.40 8.81
C TYR A 75 5.32 0.66 7.90
N LEU A 76 4.07 0.43 7.50
CA LEU A 76 3.34 1.26 6.55
C LEU A 76 2.30 2.12 7.24
N THR A 77 2.30 3.42 6.91
CA THR A 77 1.35 4.41 7.44
C THR A 77 0.57 5.09 6.32
N GLY A 78 -0.53 5.76 6.69
CA GLY A 78 -1.36 6.49 5.72
C GLY A 78 -0.68 7.71 5.08
N THR A 79 0.22 8.39 5.80
CA THR A 79 0.82 9.66 5.35
C THR A 79 2.27 9.78 5.76
N ARG A 80 3.01 10.70 5.13
CA ARG A 80 4.41 10.98 5.49
C ARG A 80 4.55 11.49 6.93
N GLN A 81 3.59 12.28 7.40
CA GLN A 81 3.59 12.80 8.77
C GLN A 81 3.34 11.71 9.80
N LEU A 82 2.54 10.68 9.46
CA LEU A 82 2.37 9.53 10.34
C LEU A 82 3.66 8.68 10.38
N ALA A 83 4.32 8.47 9.25
CA ALA A 83 5.63 7.82 9.21
C ALA A 83 6.70 8.55 10.05
N GLU A 84 6.72 9.89 10.00
CA GLU A 84 7.60 10.72 10.86
C GLU A 84 7.32 10.49 12.35
N ARG A 85 6.05 10.40 12.76
CA ARG A 85 5.71 10.10 14.16
C ARG A 85 6.13 8.70 14.60
N VAL A 86 6.05 7.72 13.70
CA VAL A 86 6.52 6.36 13.99
C VAL A 86 8.04 6.35 14.17
N GLU A 87 8.78 7.10 13.34
CA GLU A 87 10.23 7.32 13.51
C GLU A 87 10.54 7.95 14.89
N ASP A 88 9.85 9.03 15.27
CA ASP A 88 10.03 9.67 16.59
C ASP A 88 9.71 8.73 17.78
N GLU A 89 8.72 7.84 17.63
CA GLU A 89 8.39 6.86 18.66
C GLU A 89 9.41 5.73 18.73
N ALA A 90 9.94 5.27 17.59
CA ALA A 90 11.00 4.28 17.56
C ALA A 90 12.30 4.81 18.14
N ASP A 91 12.68 6.06 17.81
CA ASP A 91 13.82 6.75 18.41
C ASP A 91 13.69 6.87 19.93
N ALA A 92 12.47 7.18 20.41
CA ALA A 92 12.20 7.26 21.85
C ALA A 92 12.21 5.88 22.53
N LEU A 93 11.89 4.81 21.81
CA LEU A 93 12.04 3.43 22.25
C LEU A 93 13.52 3.03 22.27
N GLY A 94 14.31 3.50 21.31
CA GLY A 94 15.68 3.07 21.05
C GLY A 94 15.77 1.96 20.00
N LEU A 95 14.78 1.84 19.12
CA LEU A 95 14.74 0.87 18.03
C LEU A 95 15.27 1.53 16.74
N ASP A 96 16.22 0.87 16.08
CA ASP A 96 16.77 1.36 14.82
C ASP A 96 15.74 1.29 13.69
N VAL A 97 15.49 2.46 13.08
CA VAL A 97 14.55 2.59 11.96
C VAL A 97 15.16 3.40 10.82
N VAL A 98 14.72 3.09 9.61
CA VAL A 98 15.03 3.87 8.42
C VAL A 98 13.74 4.34 7.78
N ARG A 99 13.52 5.66 7.80
CA ARG A 99 12.35 6.23 7.12
C ARG A 99 12.62 6.42 5.63
N PHE A 100 11.77 5.83 4.81
CA PHE A 100 11.77 6.04 3.38
C PHE A 100 10.70 7.07 2.99
N ALA A 101 11.14 8.08 2.27
CA ALA A 101 10.28 9.13 1.75
C ALA A 101 10.68 9.41 0.31
N ALA A 102 9.70 9.74 -0.54
CA ALA A 102 9.92 9.89 -1.98
C ALA A 102 11.20 10.67 -2.29
N ARG A 103 12.13 10.00 -2.98
CA ARG A 103 13.46 10.46 -3.46
C ARG A 103 14.66 10.33 -2.51
N ASP A 104 14.47 9.96 -1.24
CA ASP A 104 15.58 9.67 -0.33
C ASP A 104 15.53 8.22 0.14
N TYR A 105 16.25 7.35 -0.58
CA TYR A 105 16.34 5.92 -0.24
C TYR A 105 17.69 5.56 0.35
N GLY A 106 18.81 6.11 -0.15
CA GLY A 106 20.17 5.83 0.35
C GLY A 106 20.60 4.36 0.27
N GLY A 107 21.77 4.06 -0.30
CA GLY A 107 22.24 2.67 -0.41
C GLY A 107 22.30 1.95 0.95
N ALA A 108 22.94 2.58 1.93
CA ALA A 108 23.07 2.02 3.28
C ALA A 108 21.72 1.78 3.98
N LYS A 109 20.79 2.74 3.91
CA LYS A 109 19.45 2.57 4.53
C LYS A 109 18.67 1.42 3.90
N LEU A 110 18.77 1.23 2.58
CA LEU A 110 18.14 0.10 1.90
C LEU A 110 18.77 -1.22 2.33
N ASP A 111 20.10 -1.27 2.42
CA ASP A 111 20.82 -2.46 2.87
C ASP A 111 20.44 -2.83 4.31
N ASP A 112 20.38 -1.85 5.22
CA ASP A 112 19.99 -2.06 6.62
C ASP A 112 18.55 -2.60 6.72
N TYR A 113 17.63 -2.05 5.93
CA TYR A 113 16.25 -2.55 5.84
C TYR A 113 16.18 -3.98 5.25
N HIS A 114 16.89 -4.27 4.15
CA HIS A 114 16.85 -5.59 3.50
C HIS A 114 17.55 -6.68 4.30
N GLN A 115 18.52 -6.32 5.14
CA GLN A 115 19.26 -7.25 5.99
C GLN A 115 18.64 -7.43 7.39
N ALA A 116 17.45 -6.86 7.63
CA ALA A 116 16.79 -6.87 8.94
C ALA A 116 17.62 -6.23 10.07
N ASN A 117 18.45 -5.22 9.74
CA ASN A 117 19.19 -4.44 10.74
C ASN A 117 18.36 -3.25 11.27
N ALA A 118 17.36 -2.78 10.51
CA ALA A 118 16.50 -1.67 10.89
C ALA A 118 15.08 -1.83 10.32
N VAL A 119 14.07 -1.31 11.02
CA VAL A 119 12.68 -1.30 10.51
C VAL A 119 12.53 -0.25 9.41
N GLY A 120 11.99 -0.64 8.26
CA GLY A 120 11.66 0.28 7.18
C GLY A 120 10.34 0.99 7.43
N VAL A 121 10.36 2.27 7.79
CA VAL A 121 9.15 3.06 8.06
C VAL A 121 8.80 3.90 6.84
N MET A 122 7.57 3.78 6.33
CA MET A 122 7.16 4.52 5.14
C MET A 122 5.65 4.72 5.06
N ASN A 123 5.19 5.46 4.05
CA ASN A 123 3.76 5.51 3.74
C ASN A 123 3.40 4.43 2.71
N TYR A 124 2.12 4.10 2.62
CA TYR A 124 1.63 3.08 1.69
C TYR A 124 2.07 3.31 0.23
N TRP A 125 2.11 4.56 -0.25
CA TRP A 125 2.49 4.89 -1.63
C TRP A 125 3.95 4.59 -1.99
N VAL A 126 4.86 4.61 -1.01
CA VAL A 126 6.27 4.24 -1.22
C VAL A 126 6.42 2.74 -1.44
N TYR A 127 5.56 1.94 -0.80
CA TYR A 127 5.61 0.48 -0.83
C TYR A 127 4.72 -0.12 -1.91
N PHE A 128 3.46 0.32 -1.98
CA PHE A 128 2.47 -0.08 -2.98
C PHE A 128 2.53 0.86 -4.18
N ASN A 129 3.53 0.65 -5.02
CA ASN A 129 3.57 1.24 -6.34
C ASN A 129 4.07 0.22 -7.36
N SER A 130 4.05 0.66 -8.61
CA SER A 130 4.44 -0.09 -9.80
C SER A 130 5.86 -0.65 -9.81
N SER A 131 6.80 -0.04 -9.10
CA SER A 131 8.21 -0.43 -9.06
C SER A 131 8.84 0.10 -7.76
N PRO A 132 8.50 -0.48 -6.60
CA PRO A 132 8.92 0.06 -5.32
C PRO A 132 10.44 -0.10 -5.17
N VAL A 133 11.08 0.96 -4.69
CA VAL A 133 12.53 0.97 -4.44
C VAL A 133 12.85 0.08 -3.23
N PRO A 134 12.18 0.25 -2.07
CA PRO A 134 12.21 -0.77 -1.03
C PRO A 134 11.57 -2.06 -1.56
N LYS A 135 12.29 -3.18 -1.48
CA LYS A 135 11.75 -4.49 -1.82
C LYS A 135 10.74 -4.96 -0.77
N PRO A 136 9.83 -5.87 -1.16
CA PRO A 136 8.88 -6.46 -0.22
C PRO A 136 9.60 -7.03 1.01
N ALA A 137 9.08 -6.73 2.19
CA ALA A 137 9.57 -7.24 3.47
C ALA A 137 8.94 -8.59 3.80
N ASP A 138 9.57 -9.33 4.71
CA ASP A 138 9.03 -10.58 5.26
C ASP A 138 7.83 -10.33 6.17
N LEU A 139 7.85 -9.23 6.95
CA LEU A 139 6.72 -8.76 7.75
C LEU A 139 6.29 -7.36 7.28
N VAL A 140 5.01 -7.21 6.94
CA VAL A 140 4.42 -5.92 6.59
C VAL A 140 3.39 -5.53 7.63
N ILE A 141 3.61 -4.41 8.31
CA ILE A 141 2.71 -3.85 9.32
C ILE A 141 1.89 -2.74 8.68
N PHE A 142 0.57 -2.89 8.73
CA PHE A 142 -0.39 -1.90 8.24
C PHE A 142 -0.92 -1.08 9.42
N ASP A 143 -0.39 0.12 9.59
CA ASP A 143 -0.93 1.06 10.55
C ASP A 143 -2.07 1.87 9.93
N ASP A 144 -3.16 2.01 10.69
CA ASP A 144 -4.44 2.53 10.20
C ASP A 144 -4.80 1.92 8.83
N ALA A 145 -4.93 0.58 8.77
CA ALA A 145 -5.11 -0.19 7.53
C ALA A 145 -6.23 0.31 6.59
N HIS A 146 -7.24 1.01 7.11
CA HIS A 146 -8.27 1.67 6.30
C HIS A 146 -7.71 2.74 5.34
N LEU A 147 -6.52 3.29 5.60
CA LEU A 147 -5.83 4.24 4.73
C LEU A 147 -5.10 3.57 3.56
N ALA A 148 -5.02 2.23 3.52
CA ALA A 148 -4.37 1.48 2.45
C ALA A 148 -5.22 1.35 1.18
N GLU A 149 -6.54 1.59 1.26
CA GLU A 149 -7.50 1.36 0.17
C GLU A 149 -7.12 2.12 -1.12
N GLN A 150 -6.84 3.42 -1.01
CA GLN A 150 -6.47 4.24 -2.17
C GLN A 150 -5.13 3.81 -2.80
N PRO A 151 -4.03 3.64 -2.03
CA PRO A 151 -2.78 3.09 -2.56
C PRO A 151 -2.96 1.77 -3.30
N LEU A 152 -3.70 0.82 -2.71
CA LEU A 152 -3.90 -0.52 -3.29
C LEU A 152 -4.78 -0.48 -4.54
N SER A 153 -5.88 0.27 -4.52
CA SER A 153 -6.73 0.44 -5.71
C SER A 153 -5.98 1.14 -6.85
N GLY A 154 -5.03 2.02 -6.55
CA GLY A 154 -4.14 2.63 -7.53
C GLY A 154 -3.38 1.61 -8.38
N LEU A 155 -2.89 0.52 -7.78
CA LEU A 155 -2.18 -0.56 -8.49
C LEU A 155 -3.05 -1.33 -9.50
N GLN A 156 -4.37 -1.18 -9.38
CA GLN A 156 -5.37 -1.81 -10.24
C GLN A 156 -6.15 -0.78 -11.08
N THR A 157 -5.74 0.49 -11.05
CA THR A 157 -6.45 1.56 -11.75
C THR A 157 -5.66 2.04 -12.95
N LEU A 158 -6.16 1.74 -14.15
CA LEU A 158 -5.67 2.34 -15.38
C LEU A 158 -6.28 3.74 -15.55
N ARG A 159 -5.46 4.78 -15.68
CA ARG A 159 -5.92 6.15 -15.96
C ARG A 159 -5.49 6.59 -17.35
N ILE A 160 -6.46 6.91 -18.20
CA ILE A 160 -6.22 7.46 -19.54
C ILE A 160 -6.68 8.92 -19.51
N PRO A 161 -5.75 9.89 -19.40
CA PRO A 161 -6.11 11.29 -19.33
C PRO A 161 -6.49 11.83 -20.72
N ASP A 162 -7.45 12.75 -20.78
CA ASP A 162 -7.68 13.58 -21.98
C ASP A 162 -6.60 14.68 -22.07
N LYS A 163 -5.39 14.28 -22.45
CA LYS A 163 -4.23 15.16 -22.65
C LYS A 163 -3.67 14.96 -24.05
N GLN A 164 -3.28 16.05 -24.71
CA GLN A 164 -2.71 16.03 -26.06
C GLN A 164 -1.65 14.94 -26.25
N GLY A 165 -1.68 14.26 -27.40
CA GLY A 165 -0.81 13.13 -27.74
C GLY A 165 -1.54 11.79 -27.70
N ALA A 166 -0.77 10.70 -27.56
CA ALA A 166 -1.28 9.32 -27.60
C ALA A 166 -2.35 9.02 -26.53
N ALA A 167 -2.29 9.72 -25.38
CA ALA A 167 -3.29 9.58 -24.33
C ALA A 167 -4.69 10.02 -24.77
N ARG A 168 -4.80 11.17 -25.46
CA ARG A 168 -6.08 11.66 -26.00
C ARG A 168 -6.63 10.75 -27.10
N GLU A 169 -5.78 10.24 -27.98
CA GLU A 169 -6.18 9.29 -29.02
C GLU A 169 -6.77 8.01 -28.41
N LEU A 170 -6.09 7.45 -27.40
CA LEU A 170 -6.60 6.28 -26.68
C LEU A 170 -7.89 6.61 -25.91
N TYR A 171 -7.94 7.74 -25.22
CA TYR A 171 -9.14 8.19 -24.51
C TYR A 171 -10.36 8.26 -25.44
N GLN A 172 -10.21 8.90 -26.61
CA GLN A 172 -11.26 9.01 -27.61
C GLN A 172 -11.67 7.63 -28.14
N THR A 173 -10.70 6.77 -28.44
CA THR A 173 -10.95 5.39 -28.90
C THR A 173 -11.79 4.60 -27.89
N ILE A 174 -11.46 4.66 -26.60
CA ILE A 174 -12.22 3.96 -25.56
C ILE A 174 -13.64 4.52 -25.45
N CYS A 175 -13.81 5.85 -25.45
CA CYS A 175 -15.14 6.45 -25.43
C CYS A 175 -15.97 6.08 -26.67
N GLU A 176 -15.37 6.06 -27.86
CA GLU A 176 -16.03 5.67 -29.12
C GLU A 176 -16.49 4.21 -29.09
N LEU A 177 -15.68 3.29 -28.53
CA LEU A 177 -16.08 1.89 -28.36
C LEU A 177 -17.35 1.75 -27.51
N VAL A 178 -17.42 2.49 -26.39
CA VAL A 178 -18.61 2.46 -25.53
C VAL A 178 -19.83 3.05 -26.24
N VAL A 179 -19.67 4.23 -26.87
CA VAL A 179 -20.77 4.93 -27.55
C VAL A 179 -21.28 4.16 -28.77
N ALA A 180 -20.42 3.41 -29.45
CA ALA A 180 -20.81 2.52 -30.55
C ALA A 180 -21.60 1.29 -30.07
N HIS A 181 -21.32 0.81 -28.86
CA HIS A 181 -22.02 -0.32 -28.25
C HIS A 181 -23.38 0.08 -27.66
N THR A 182 -23.47 1.22 -26.97
CA THR A 182 -24.68 1.66 -26.27
C THR A 182 -24.78 3.17 -26.10
N ASP A 183 -25.99 3.71 -26.01
CA ASP A 183 -26.30 5.12 -25.72
C ASP A 183 -26.72 5.37 -24.26
N ALA A 184 -26.61 4.36 -23.40
CA ALA A 184 -27.00 4.43 -21.98
C ALA A 184 -26.15 5.41 -21.13
N TYR A 185 -25.02 5.90 -21.67
CA TYR A 185 -24.02 6.71 -20.98
C TYR A 185 -23.90 8.09 -21.67
N PRO A 186 -24.85 9.02 -21.42
CA PRO A 186 -24.91 10.30 -22.13
C PRO A 186 -23.71 11.22 -21.82
N GLY A 187 -23.09 11.07 -20.65
CA GLY A 187 -21.89 11.81 -20.25
C GLY A 187 -20.68 11.48 -21.13
N LEU A 188 -20.57 10.24 -21.63
CA LEU A 188 -19.48 9.87 -22.55
C LEU A 188 -19.51 10.66 -23.88
N ARG A 189 -20.69 10.95 -24.43
CA ARG A 189 -20.80 11.81 -25.63
C ARG A 189 -20.33 13.23 -25.32
N ALA A 190 -20.76 13.78 -24.18
CA ALA A 190 -20.29 15.10 -23.76
C ALA A 190 -18.77 15.13 -23.51
N MET A 191 -18.21 14.02 -23.02
CA MET A 191 -16.77 13.84 -22.82
C MET A 191 -16.01 13.79 -24.16
N LEU A 192 -16.52 13.09 -25.18
CA LEU A 192 -15.96 13.07 -26.53
C LEU A 192 -16.00 14.45 -27.19
N ASP A 193 -17.13 15.14 -27.07
CA ASP A 193 -17.35 16.46 -27.66
C ASP A 193 -16.59 17.58 -26.92
N GLY A 194 -15.93 17.27 -25.80
CA GLY A 194 -15.24 18.25 -24.94
C GLY A 194 -16.20 19.23 -24.25
N THR A 195 -17.48 18.87 -24.14
CA THR A 195 -18.54 19.70 -23.52
C THR A 195 -18.90 19.27 -22.11
N ALA A 196 -18.30 18.17 -21.62
CA ALA A 196 -18.46 17.71 -20.25
C ALA A 196 -18.07 18.79 -19.23
N ARG A 197 -18.91 18.97 -18.20
CA ARG A 197 -18.68 19.97 -17.16
C ARG A 197 -17.71 19.45 -16.10
N LEU A 198 -16.88 20.34 -15.59
CA LEU A 198 -16.06 20.02 -14.41
C LEU A 198 -16.99 19.64 -13.25
N GLY A 199 -16.73 18.50 -12.61
CA GLY A 199 -17.56 17.99 -11.51
C GLY A 199 -18.77 17.16 -11.94
N THR A 200 -18.92 16.83 -13.23
CA THR A 200 -19.83 15.75 -13.64
C THR A 200 -19.44 14.46 -12.90
N PRO A 201 -20.38 13.78 -12.21
CA PRO A 201 -20.09 12.51 -11.54
C PRO A 201 -19.53 11.47 -12.53
N PRO A 202 -18.64 10.58 -12.07
CA PRO A 202 -18.16 9.50 -12.92
C PRO A 202 -19.33 8.62 -13.39
N GLU A 203 -19.36 8.30 -14.68
CA GLU A 203 -20.29 7.30 -15.21
C GLU A 203 -19.69 5.91 -15.01
N LEU A 204 -20.45 5.05 -14.32
CA LEU A 204 -20.06 3.65 -14.10
C LEU A 204 -20.65 2.80 -15.21
N LEU A 205 -19.77 2.16 -15.99
CA LEU A 205 -20.20 1.19 -16.98
C LEU A 205 -20.73 -0.07 -16.30
N SER A 206 -21.87 -0.57 -16.78
CA SER A 206 -22.39 -1.86 -16.34
C SER A 206 -21.41 -2.97 -16.73
N PHE A 207 -21.33 -4.02 -15.91
CA PHE A 207 -20.47 -5.18 -16.21
C PHE A 207 -20.80 -5.81 -17.56
N SER A 208 -22.09 -5.82 -17.96
CA SER A 208 -22.52 -6.38 -19.24
C SER A 208 -22.05 -5.55 -20.44
N ASP A 209 -22.10 -4.22 -20.34
CA ASP A 209 -21.66 -3.34 -21.43
C ASP A 209 -20.14 -3.35 -21.55
N TRP A 210 -19.44 -3.34 -20.41
CA TRP A 210 -17.99 -3.46 -20.40
C TRP A 210 -17.53 -4.80 -20.99
N ALA A 211 -18.13 -5.92 -20.58
CA ALA A 211 -17.79 -7.24 -21.10
C ALA A 211 -17.93 -7.34 -22.63
N ALA A 212 -18.91 -6.64 -23.22
CA ALA A 212 -19.11 -6.63 -24.67
C ALA A 212 -17.99 -5.93 -25.44
N ILE A 213 -17.32 -4.94 -24.82
CA ILE A 213 -16.25 -4.15 -25.45
C ILE A 213 -14.85 -4.44 -24.89
N ALA A 214 -14.71 -5.28 -23.86
CA ALA A 214 -13.46 -5.50 -23.15
C ALA A 214 -12.32 -5.99 -24.05
N GLY A 215 -12.61 -6.86 -25.03
CA GLY A 215 -11.65 -7.31 -26.04
C GLY A 215 -11.13 -6.17 -26.91
N PRO A 216 -12.00 -5.47 -27.67
CA PRO A 216 -11.60 -4.28 -28.44
C PRO A 216 -10.91 -3.20 -27.60
N ALA A 217 -11.35 -2.96 -26.36
CA ALA A 217 -10.71 -2.01 -25.46
C ALA A 217 -9.29 -2.44 -25.09
N ARG A 218 -9.08 -3.73 -24.79
CA ARG A 218 -7.76 -4.31 -24.55
C ARG A 218 -6.84 -4.11 -25.75
N ASP A 219 -7.31 -4.46 -26.95
CA ASP A 219 -6.53 -4.34 -28.18
C ASP A 219 -6.14 -2.87 -28.44
N ALA A 220 -7.06 -1.93 -28.21
CA ALA A 220 -6.82 -0.50 -28.33
C ALA A 220 -5.75 0.00 -27.34
N ILE A 221 -5.80 -0.47 -26.08
CA ILE A 221 -4.81 -0.11 -25.06
C ILE A 221 -3.44 -0.67 -25.44
N GLU A 222 -3.35 -1.94 -25.84
CA GLU A 222 -2.07 -2.57 -26.24
C GLU A 222 -1.44 -1.92 -27.48
N ALA A 223 -2.27 -1.50 -28.45
CA ALA A 223 -1.78 -0.86 -29.67
C ALA A 223 -1.38 0.62 -29.46
N SER A 224 -1.84 1.25 -28.38
CA SER A 224 -1.55 2.67 -28.12
C SER A 224 -0.09 2.87 -27.69
N PRO A 225 0.63 3.86 -28.25
CA PRO A 225 1.94 4.27 -27.75
C PRO A 225 1.93 4.65 -26.27
N PHE A 226 0.77 5.14 -25.78
CA PHE A 226 0.59 5.53 -24.39
C PHE A 226 0.82 4.35 -23.43
N SER A 227 0.56 3.11 -23.86
CA SER A 227 0.76 1.89 -23.04
C SER A 227 2.18 1.71 -22.51
N THR A 228 3.17 2.39 -23.12
CA THR A 228 4.58 2.32 -22.74
C THR A 228 5.05 3.50 -21.90
N GLU A 229 4.16 4.45 -21.60
CA GLU A 229 4.45 5.70 -20.89
C GLU A 229 4.11 5.61 -19.39
N ASP A 230 4.77 6.46 -18.61
CA ASP A 230 4.44 6.78 -17.21
C ASP A 230 4.09 5.58 -16.31
N GLU A 231 2.94 5.63 -15.64
CA GLU A 231 2.39 4.64 -14.71
C GLU A 231 1.72 3.48 -15.45
N ILE A 232 1.19 3.75 -16.64
CA ILE A 232 0.39 2.78 -17.39
C ILE A 232 1.22 1.55 -17.78
N LYS A 233 2.51 1.73 -18.09
CA LYS A 233 3.41 0.63 -18.47
C LYS A 233 3.58 -0.43 -17.38
N TYR A 234 3.31 -0.07 -16.14
CA TYR A 234 3.42 -0.97 -14.99
C TYR A 234 2.06 -1.47 -14.51
N VAL A 235 1.02 -0.64 -14.58
CA VAL A 235 -0.35 -1.03 -14.20
C VAL A 235 -1.00 -1.89 -15.28
N TRP A 236 -0.76 -1.62 -16.56
CA TRP A 236 -1.40 -2.36 -17.64
C TRP A 236 -1.16 -3.88 -17.56
N PRO A 237 0.07 -4.37 -17.35
CA PRO A 237 0.32 -5.80 -17.17
C PRO A 237 -0.46 -6.46 -16.02
N THR A 238 -0.80 -5.71 -14.95
CA THR A 238 -1.53 -6.27 -13.80
C THR A 238 -3.04 -6.33 -14.05
N VAL A 239 -3.60 -5.37 -14.80
CA VAL A 239 -5.05 -5.29 -15.04
C VAL A 239 -5.50 -6.00 -16.32
N ARG A 240 -4.64 -6.10 -17.34
CA ARG A 240 -4.99 -6.59 -18.69
C ARG A 240 -5.76 -7.91 -18.69
N ASP A 241 -5.30 -8.87 -17.91
CA ASP A 241 -5.85 -10.24 -17.90
C ASP A 241 -7.11 -10.37 -17.02
N HIS A 242 -7.51 -9.29 -16.35
CA HIS A 242 -8.65 -9.22 -15.44
C HIS A 242 -9.81 -8.36 -15.98
N LEU A 243 -9.70 -7.78 -17.18
CA LEU A 243 -10.72 -6.88 -17.72
C LEU A 243 -12.05 -7.57 -18.08
N GLY A 244 -12.06 -8.88 -18.29
CA GLY A 244 -13.27 -9.63 -18.67
C GLY A 244 -13.80 -10.57 -17.58
N GLN A 245 -13.23 -10.51 -16.36
CA GLN A 245 -13.61 -11.36 -15.23
C GLN A 245 -14.72 -10.74 -14.39
#